data_AF-A0A7K7YXN2-F1
#
_entry.id   AF-A0A7K7YXN2-F1
#
_cell.length_a   1.000
_cell.length_b   1.000
_cell.length_c   1.000
_cell.angle_alpha   90.00
_cell.angle_beta   90.00
_cell.angle_gamma   90.00
#
_symmetry.space_group_name_H-M   'P 1'
#
loop_
_entity.id
_entity.type
_entity.pdbx_description
1 polymer ?
#
loop_
_entity_poly.entity_id
_entity_poly.type
_entity_poly.pdbx_seq_one_letter_code
_entity_poly.pdbx_strand_id
1 'polypeptide(L)'
;IPLLRRALAMSKRPLLLFASPWTAPAWMRSNGDVRGKGTLKGKAGDKYHKTWANYFIKFLDEYDKHNVTFWAVTAQNEPLAGLFTPPQAPTIAFTAAQQRDFIAQDLGPALARSSHRTRLLMLDDQRIHLPHWAKVVK
;
A
#
# COMPACT_ATOMS: atom_id res chain seq x y z
N ILE A 1 -7.00 9.55 -14.22
CA ILE A 1 -5.85 9.56 -15.18
C ILE A 1 -5.78 10.84 -16.03
N PRO A 2 -6.84 11.31 -16.71
CA PRO A 2 -6.74 12.49 -17.59
C PRO A 2 -6.21 13.76 -16.90
N LEU A 3 -6.66 14.02 -15.67
CA LEU A 3 -6.18 15.15 -14.88
C LEU A 3 -4.69 15.03 -14.50
N LEU A 4 -4.22 13.83 -14.17
CA LEU A 4 -2.80 13.58 -13.88
C LEU A 4 -1.94 13.87 -15.11
N ARG A 5 -2.37 13.42 -16.30
CA ARG A 5 -1.66 13.71 -17.56
C ARG A 5 -1.60 15.20 -17.86
N ARG A 6 -2.70 15.93 -17.62
CA ARG A 6 -2.71 17.39 -17.77
C ARG A 6 -1.74 18.07 -16.80
N ALA A 7 -1.74 17.67 -15.53
CA ALA A 7 -0.81 18.20 -14.54
C ALA A 7 0.67 17.93 -14.91
N LEU A 8 0.97 16.71 -15.37
CA LEU A 8 2.29 16.33 -15.84
C LEU A 8 2.74 17.16 -17.05
N ALA A 9 1.86 17.37 -18.03
CA ALA A 9 2.17 18.15 -19.24
C ALA A 9 2.34 19.65 -18.96
N MET A 10 1.68 20.18 -17.93
CA MET A 10 1.75 21.60 -17.56
C MET A 10 2.95 21.94 -16.67
N SER A 11 3.55 20.95 -16.00
CA SER A 11 4.62 21.18 -15.05
C SER A 11 5.96 21.41 -15.74
N LYS A 12 6.67 22.49 -15.35
CA LYS A 12 8.06 22.74 -15.77
C LYS A 12 9.08 21.90 -15.00
N ARG A 13 8.66 21.25 -13.91
CA ARG A 13 9.49 20.40 -13.05
C ARG A 13 9.01 18.94 -13.12
N PRO A 14 9.89 17.94 -13.01
CA PRO A 14 9.47 16.55 -12.86
C PRO A 14 8.53 16.41 -11.65
N LEU A 15 7.32 15.89 -11.86
CA LEU A 15 6.41 15.56 -10.76
C LEU A 15 6.63 14.12 -10.33
N LEU A 16 6.85 13.92 -9.03
CA LEU A 16 6.98 12.60 -8.42
C LEU A 16 5.61 12.16 -7.91
N LEU A 17 5.06 11.11 -8.51
CA LEU A 17 3.80 10.52 -8.07
C LEU A 17 4.06 9.47 -6.99
N PHE A 18 3.22 9.44 -5.96
CA PHE A 18 3.14 8.29 -5.06
C PHE A 18 1.70 7.81 -4.92
N ALA A 19 1.52 6.53 -4.57
CA ALA A 19 0.21 5.93 -4.34
C ALA A 19 0.15 5.19 -3.00
N SER A 20 -1.02 5.22 -2.37
CA SER A 20 -1.26 4.63 -1.07
C SER A 20 -2.62 3.93 -1.09
N PRO A 21 -2.71 2.61 -0.80
CA PRO A 21 -4.00 1.92 -0.79
C PRO A 21 -4.71 2.07 0.56
N TRP A 22 -6.03 2.28 0.51
CA TRP A 22 -6.87 2.39 1.70
C TRP A 22 -7.37 1.01 2.15
N THR A 23 -7.86 0.20 1.20
CA THR A 23 -8.41 -1.12 1.53
C THR A 23 -8.17 -2.16 0.44
N ALA A 24 -8.17 -3.42 0.86
CA ALA A 24 -8.08 -4.58 -0.02
C ALA A 24 -9.49 -5.04 -0.40
N PRO A 25 -9.64 -5.81 -1.49
CA PRO A 25 -10.91 -6.44 -1.84
C PRO A 25 -11.53 -7.17 -0.64
N ALA A 26 -12.85 -7.02 -0.46
CA ALA A 26 -13.60 -7.55 0.69
C ALA A 26 -13.28 -9.03 0.99
N TRP A 27 -13.15 -9.87 -0.05
CA TRP A 27 -12.89 -11.30 0.10
C TRP A 27 -11.52 -11.62 0.72
N MET A 28 -10.57 -10.69 0.68
CA MET A 28 -9.24 -10.79 1.30
C MET A 28 -9.22 -10.32 2.76
N ARG A 29 -10.26 -9.60 3.21
CA ARG A 29 -10.32 -9.01 4.54
C ARG A 29 -11.01 -9.94 5.53
N SER A 30 -10.52 -9.97 6.77
CA SER A 30 -11.06 -10.81 7.85
C SER A 30 -12.54 -10.54 8.14
N ASN A 31 -13.01 -9.31 7.92
CA ASN A 31 -14.41 -8.92 8.13
C ASN A 31 -15.31 -9.04 6.89
N GLY A 32 -14.75 -9.36 5.71
CA GLY A 32 -15.56 -9.53 4.48
C GLY A 32 -16.22 -8.25 3.94
N ASP A 33 -15.88 -7.07 4.44
CA ASP A 33 -16.36 -5.76 3.94
C ASP A 33 -15.13 -4.91 3.57
N VAL A 34 -15.26 -3.93 2.68
CA VAL A 34 -14.19 -2.96 2.34
C VAL A 34 -14.05 -1.84 3.39
N ARG A 35 -15.00 -1.74 4.33
CA ARG A 35 -15.04 -0.76 5.42
C ARG A 35 -14.84 -1.41 6.78
N GLY A 36 -14.61 -0.59 7.80
CA GLY A 36 -14.58 -1.01 9.19
C GLY A 36 -13.35 -1.83 9.56
N LYS A 37 -13.30 -2.29 10.81
CA LYS A 37 -12.15 -2.99 11.38
C LYS A 37 -11.93 -4.34 10.71
N GLY A 38 -10.74 -4.54 10.16
CA GLY A 38 -10.34 -5.79 9.54
C GLY A 38 -8.91 -5.76 9.01
N THR A 39 -8.19 -6.86 9.22
CA THR A 39 -6.87 -7.14 8.64
C THR A 39 -7.00 -7.93 7.34
N LEU A 40 -5.91 -8.10 6.59
CA LEU A 40 -5.82 -9.20 5.63
C LEU A 40 -6.02 -10.55 6.33
N LYS A 41 -6.63 -11.50 5.62
CA LYS A 41 -6.73 -12.89 6.05
C LYS A 41 -5.34 -13.54 6.07
N GLY A 42 -5.15 -14.45 7.02
CA GLY A 42 -3.94 -15.26 7.13
C GLY A 42 -2.72 -14.45 7.55
N LYS A 43 -1.55 -14.74 6.96
CA LYS A 43 -0.26 -14.17 7.38
C LYS A 43 0.69 -13.96 6.21
N ALA A 44 1.70 -13.12 6.40
CA ALA A 44 2.75 -12.87 5.41
C ALA A 44 3.32 -14.18 4.84
N GLY A 45 3.62 -14.18 3.54
CA GLY A 45 4.06 -15.33 2.77
C GLY A 45 2.94 -16.25 2.26
N ASP A 46 1.68 -16.05 2.68
CA ASP A 46 0.54 -16.85 2.25
C ASP A 46 -0.11 -16.35 0.95
N LYS A 47 -1.16 -17.05 0.51
CA LYS A 47 -1.88 -16.71 -0.72
C LYS A 47 -2.54 -15.34 -0.68
N TYR A 48 -3.04 -14.87 0.47
CA TYR A 48 -3.72 -13.58 0.57
C TYR A 48 -2.70 -12.43 0.51
N HIS A 49 -1.58 -12.55 1.22
CA HIS A 49 -0.55 -11.52 1.23
C HIS A 49 0.20 -11.45 -0.10
N LYS A 50 0.52 -12.60 -0.71
CA LYS A 50 1.07 -12.64 -2.07
C LYS A 50 0.10 -12.05 -3.10
N THR A 51 -1.19 -12.33 -2.98
CA THR A 51 -2.19 -11.74 -3.89
C THR A 51 -2.28 -10.23 -3.68
N TRP A 52 -2.17 -9.75 -2.44
CA TRP A 52 -2.18 -8.32 -2.15
C TRP A 52 -0.95 -7.63 -2.73
N ALA A 53 0.24 -8.21 -2.56
CA ALA A 53 1.46 -7.70 -3.20
C ALA A 53 1.34 -7.67 -4.74
N ASN A 54 0.77 -8.72 -5.35
CA ASN A 54 0.51 -8.74 -6.79
C ASN A 54 -0.52 -7.69 -7.24
N TYR A 55 -1.42 -7.28 -6.37
CA TYR A 55 -2.37 -6.19 -6.65
C TYR A 55 -1.64 -4.85 -6.83
N PHE A 56 -0.60 -4.57 -6.03
CA PHE A 56 0.25 -3.39 -6.24
C PHE A 56 0.92 -3.42 -7.62
N ILE A 57 1.46 -4.58 -8.03
CA ILE A 57 2.11 -4.71 -9.33
C ILE A 57 1.12 -4.48 -10.46
N LYS A 58 -0.07 -5.08 -10.39
CA LYS A 58 -1.15 -4.84 -11.36
C LYS A 58 -1.56 -3.37 -11.41
N PHE A 59 -1.66 -2.69 -10.27
CA PHE A 59 -1.94 -1.26 -10.25
C PHE A 59 -0.88 -0.45 -11.01
N LEU A 60 0.41 -0.75 -10.76
CA LEU A 60 1.51 -0.09 -11.47
C LEU A 60 1.50 -0.41 -12.97
N ASP A 61 1.28 -1.68 -13.34
CA ASP A 61 1.19 -2.12 -14.74
C ASP A 61 0.06 -1.39 -15.49
N GLU A 62 -1.13 -1.29 -14.89
CA GLU A 62 -2.27 -0.63 -15.54
C GLU A 62 -2.05 0.87 -15.69
N TYR A 63 -1.39 1.54 -14.74
CA TYR A 63 -1.06 2.96 -14.87
C TYR A 63 0.07 3.20 -15.88
N ASP A 64 1.03 2.29 -15.99
CA ASP A 64 2.12 2.35 -16.96
C ASP A 64 1.61 2.28 -18.41
N LYS A 65 0.57 1.49 -18.68
CA LYS A 65 -0.14 1.48 -20.00
C LYS A 65 -0.67 2.87 -20.40
N HIS A 66 -0.85 3.78 -19.44
CA HIS A 66 -1.29 5.15 -19.67
C HIS A 66 -0.15 6.18 -19.60
N ASN A 67 1.12 5.72 -19.61
CA ASN A 67 2.33 6.53 -19.43
C ASN A 67 2.33 7.28 -18.09
N VAL A 68 1.84 6.66 -17.02
CA VAL A 68 1.84 7.23 -15.67
C VAL A 68 2.67 6.33 -14.75
N THR A 69 3.86 6.78 -14.40
CA THR A 69 4.80 6.04 -13.53
C THR A 69 4.80 6.60 -12.12
N PHE A 70 4.97 5.73 -11.12
CA PHE A 70 5.04 6.13 -9.71
C PHE A 70 6.47 6.10 -9.18
N TRP A 71 6.87 7.22 -8.55
CA TRP A 71 8.11 7.32 -7.79
C TRP A 71 8.07 6.43 -6.55
N ALA A 72 6.94 6.39 -5.85
CA ALA A 72 6.78 5.61 -4.63
C ALA A 72 5.39 4.99 -4.48
N VAL A 73 5.31 3.95 -3.66
CA VAL A 73 4.06 3.49 -3.04
C VAL A 73 4.24 3.41 -1.53
N THR A 74 3.16 3.54 -0.77
CA THR A 74 3.15 3.24 0.65
C THR A 74 2.63 1.82 0.89
N ALA A 75 3.12 1.16 1.95
CA ALA A 75 2.75 -0.22 2.24
C ALA A 75 1.26 -0.38 2.56
N GLN A 76 0.67 0.62 3.22
CA GLN A 76 -0.74 0.72 3.59
C GLN A 76 -0.93 2.12 4.15
N ASN A 77 -2.02 2.79 3.80
CA ASN A 77 -2.39 4.03 4.48
C ASN A 77 -2.99 3.78 5.85
N GLU A 78 -2.57 4.60 6.80
CA GLU A 78 -3.03 4.61 8.18
C GLU A 78 -3.26 3.18 8.71
N PRO A 79 -2.22 2.32 8.71
CA PRO A 79 -2.33 0.93 9.13
C PRO A 79 -2.86 0.76 10.57
N LEU A 80 -2.73 1.77 11.42
CA LEU A 80 -3.32 1.75 12.75
C LEU A 80 -4.73 2.32 12.79
N ALA A 81 -5.12 3.18 11.84
CA ALA A 81 -6.50 3.66 11.79
C ALA A 81 -7.46 2.48 11.78
N GLY A 82 -7.20 1.40 11.05
CA GLY A 82 -8.08 0.23 11.01
C GLY A 82 -8.37 -0.45 12.36
N LEU A 83 -7.60 -0.15 13.41
CA LEU A 83 -7.85 -0.60 14.78
C LEU A 83 -8.81 0.31 15.56
N PHE A 84 -8.94 1.58 15.16
CA PHE A 84 -9.63 2.66 15.87
C PHE A 84 -10.67 3.42 15.02
N THR A 85 -10.73 3.23 13.70
CA THR A 85 -11.62 4.01 12.81
C THR A 85 -13.08 3.62 13.02
N PRO A 86 -14.03 4.56 12.88
CA PRO A 86 -15.44 4.24 12.79
C PRO A 86 -15.75 3.17 11.73
N PRO A 87 -16.82 2.37 11.90
CA PRO A 87 -17.12 1.18 11.09
C PRO A 87 -17.29 1.41 9.58
N GLN A 88 -17.28 2.65 9.11
CA GLN A 88 -17.63 3.03 7.74
C GLN A 88 -16.43 3.42 6.86
N ALA A 89 -15.23 3.62 7.41
CA ALA A 89 -14.07 4.02 6.61
C ALA A 89 -13.38 2.81 5.95
N PRO A 90 -12.91 2.93 4.69
CA PRO A 90 -12.10 1.90 4.07
C PRO A 90 -10.70 1.87 4.69
N THR A 91 -10.30 0.72 5.20
CA THR A 91 -9.03 0.54 5.91
C THR A 91 -8.54 -0.92 5.81
N ILE A 92 -7.25 -1.16 6.05
CA ILE A 92 -6.73 -2.46 6.48
C ILE A 92 -5.83 -2.19 7.68
N ALA A 93 -6.10 -2.91 8.78
CA ALA A 93 -5.24 -2.84 9.94
C ALA A 93 -3.96 -3.65 9.73
N PHE A 94 -2.81 -3.04 10.03
CA PHE A 94 -1.53 -3.73 10.23
C PHE A 94 -0.93 -3.26 11.55
N THR A 95 -0.36 -4.18 12.32
CA THR A 95 0.64 -3.85 13.34
C THR A 95 2.00 -3.60 12.68
N ALA A 96 2.94 -2.98 13.39
CA ALA A 96 4.30 -2.78 12.89
C ALA A 96 4.97 -4.10 12.48
N ALA A 97 4.78 -5.18 13.26
CA ALA A 97 5.31 -6.50 12.94
C ALA A 97 4.66 -7.12 11.69
N GLN A 98 3.34 -6.99 11.54
CA GLN A 98 2.65 -7.45 10.33
C GLN A 98 3.10 -6.66 9.09
N GLN A 99 3.30 -5.34 9.21
CA GLN A 99 3.82 -4.54 8.10
C GLN A 99 5.25 -4.96 7.74
N ARG A 100 6.14 -5.18 8.73
CA ARG A 100 7.49 -5.72 8.51
C ARG A 100 7.43 -7.03 7.72
N ASP A 101 6.63 -7.99 8.20
CA ASP A 101 6.59 -9.33 7.61
C ASP A 101 5.99 -9.30 6.19
N PHE A 102 4.94 -8.51 5.97
CA PHE A 102 4.36 -8.30 4.63
C PHE A 102 5.36 -7.67 3.66
N ILE A 103 6.12 -6.65 4.11
CA ILE A 103 7.16 -6.03 3.28
C ILE A 103 8.27 -7.04 2.96
N ALA A 104 8.77 -7.77 3.96
CA ALA A 104 9.89 -8.69 3.79
C ALA A 104 9.54 -9.91 2.93
N GLN A 105 8.35 -10.49 3.11
CA GLN A 105 7.98 -11.78 2.51
C GLN A 105 7.20 -11.63 1.20
N ASP A 106 6.47 -10.54 1.00
CA ASP A 106 5.52 -10.40 -0.11
C ASP A 106 5.77 -9.14 -0.95
N LEU A 107 5.52 -7.94 -0.40
CA LEU A 107 5.50 -6.69 -1.18
C LEU A 107 6.89 -6.29 -1.69
N GLY A 108 7.91 -6.36 -0.84
CA GLY A 108 9.29 -6.05 -1.23
C GLY A 108 9.79 -6.96 -2.36
N PRO A 109 9.71 -8.31 -2.22
CA PRO A 109 10.07 -9.24 -3.29
C PRO A 109 9.23 -9.08 -4.56
N ALA A 110 7.94 -8.76 -4.44
CA ALA A 110 7.08 -8.53 -5.62
C ALA A 110 7.52 -7.28 -6.40
N LEU A 111 7.76 -6.17 -5.71
CA LEU A 111 8.26 -4.93 -6.34
C LEU A 111 9.65 -5.16 -6.97
N ALA A 112 10.55 -5.85 -6.27
CA ALA A 112 11.91 -6.12 -6.75
C ALA A 112 11.94 -7.00 -8.02
N ARG A 113 10.98 -7.93 -8.17
CA ARG A 113 10.85 -8.76 -9.38
C ARG A 113 10.11 -8.08 -10.53
N SER A 114 9.39 -6.99 -10.26
CA SER A 114 8.66 -6.25 -11.28
C SER A 114 9.59 -5.35 -12.11
N SER A 115 9.11 -4.87 -13.25
CA SER A 115 9.82 -3.87 -14.07
C SER A 115 9.84 -2.48 -13.45
N HIS A 116 9.04 -2.24 -12.41
CA HIS A 116 8.85 -0.93 -11.80
C HIS A 116 10.01 -0.57 -10.87
N ARG A 117 10.56 0.65 -11.01
CA ARG A 117 11.61 1.20 -10.13
C ARG A 117 11.05 1.99 -8.94
N THR A 118 9.85 1.63 -8.51
CA THR A 118 9.07 2.34 -7.50
C THR A 118 9.62 2.11 -6.10
N ARG A 119 9.80 3.19 -5.34
CA ARG A 119 10.22 3.15 -3.94
C ARG A 119 9.08 2.66 -3.05
N LEU A 120 9.40 1.98 -1.95
CA LEU A 120 8.43 1.60 -0.94
C LEU A 120 8.63 2.44 0.30
N LEU A 121 7.55 3.12 0.73
CA LEU A 121 7.48 3.89 1.96
C LEU A 121 6.67 3.10 3.00
N MET A 122 7.18 3.03 4.23
CA MET A 122 6.54 2.36 5.36
C MET A 122 5.76 3.35 6.22
N LEU A 123 5.05 2.85 7.24
CA LEU A 123 4.19 3.60 8.15
C LEU A 123 2.97 4.24 7.48
N ASP A 124 3.15 5.36 6.75
CA ASP A 124 2.07 6.18 6.16
C ASP A 124 0.93 6.48 7.15
N ASP A 125 1.34 6.89 8.36
CA ASP A 125 0.47 7.14 9.51
C ASP A 125 1.05 8.27 10.38
N GLN A 126 0.35 8.58 11.46
CA GLN A 126 0.68 9.64 12.40
C GLN A 126 2.09 9.49 13.01
N ARG A 127 2.79 10.62 13.13
CA ARG A 127 4.16 10.67 13.67
C ARG A 127 4.31 10.12 15.09
N ILE A 128 3.22 10.03 15.86
CA ILE A 128 3.23 9.53 17.25
C ILE A 128 3.65 8.04 17.34
N HIS A 129 3.59 7.31 16.23
CA HIS A 129 4.02 5.92 16.15
C HIS A 129 5.54 5.77 15.93
N LEU A 130 6.24 6.89 15.71
CA LEU A 130 7.69 6.93 15.67
C LEU A 130 8.27 7.20 17.06
N PRO A 131 9.45 6.63 17.39
CA PRO A 131 10.33 5.85 16.52
C PRO A 131 10.01 4.35 16.50
N HIS A 132 9.00 3.89 17.25
CA HIS A 132 8.71 2.47 17.43
C HIS A 132 8.53 1.74 16.08
N TRP A 133 7.69 2.28 15.19
CA TRP A 133 7.41 1.68 13.89
C TRP A 133 8.67 1.52 13.04
N ALA A 134 9.50 2.56 12.98
CA ALA A 134 10.78 2.54 12.28
C ALA A 134 11.74 1.49 12.86
N LYS A 135 11.77 1.29 14.18
CA LYS A 135 12.62 0.26 14.81
C LYS A 135 12.17 -1.16 14.50
N VAL A 136 10.86 -1.38 14.32
CA VAL A 136 10.30 -2.73 14.08
C VAL A 136 10.41 -3.14 12.61
N VAL A 137 10.15 -2.23 11.68
CA VAL A 137 10.09 -2.56 10.24
C VAL A 137 11.45 -2.53 9.54
N LYS A 138 12.44 -1.83 10.11
CA LYS A 138 13.79 -1.72 9.56
C LYS A 138 14.48 -3.07 9.39
#